data_AF-A0A950HEH9-F1
#
_entry.id   AF-A0A950HEH9-F1
#
_cell.length_a   1.000
_cell.length_b   1.000
_cell.length_c   1.000
_cell.angle_alpha   90.00
_cell.angle_beta   90.00
_cell.angle_gamma   90.00
#
_symmetry.space_group_name_H-M   'P 1'
#
loop_
_entity.id
_entity.type
_entity.pdbx_description
1 polymer ?
#
loop_
_entity_poly.entity_id
_entity_poly.type
_entity_poly.pdbx_seq_one_letter_code
_entity_poly.pdbx_strand_id
1 'polypeptide(L)' 'MHEFMCGHQECSSQFTSSDKDVLMRQVADHLKEAHNVQTATQTLLGYLETTCVTTTPDR' A
#
# COMPACT_ATOMS: atom_id res chain seq x y z
N MET A 1 0.32 -14.23 -1.54
CA MET A 1 1.20 -13.09 -1.22
C MET A 1 0.46 -11.80 -1.57
N HIS A 2 0.61 -10.74 -0.78
CA HIS A 2 0.03 -9.42 -1.07
C HIS A 2 1.12 -8.50 -1.57
N GLU A 3 0.85 -7.80 -2.67
CA GLU A 3 1.75 -6.81 -3.25
C GLU A 3 1.02 -5.48 -3.36
N PHE A 4 1.66 -4.40 -2.95
CA PHE A 4 1.22 -3.03 -3.17
C PHE A 4 2.19 -2.33 -4.13
N MET A 5 1.64 -1.62 -5.10
CA MET A 5 2.39 -0.71 -5.97
C MET A 5 1.82 0.70 -5.84
N CYS A 6 2.66 1.67 -5.53
CA CYS A 6 2.22 3.06 -5.45
C CYS A 6 1.78 3.54 -6.85
N GLY A 7 0.56 4.10 -6.94
CA GLY A 7 0.00 4.59 -8.19
C GLY A 7 0.51 5.98 -8.62
N HIS A 8 1.38 6.62 -7.83
CA HIS A 8 1.93 7.93 -8.16
C HIS A 8 3.08 7.75 -9.16
N GLN A 9 3.03 8.40 -10.33
CA GLN A 9 4.04 8.18 -11.39
C GLN A 9 5.48 8.46 -10.96
N GLU A 10 5.68 9.43 -10.06
CA GLU A 10 7.00 9.79 -9.52
C GLU A 10 7.41 8.93 -8.32
N CYS A 11 6.48 8.11 -7.80
CA CYS A 11 6.68 7.24 -6.67
C CYS A 11 6.65 5.78 -7.10
N SER A 12 7.83 5.20 -7.34
CA SER A 12 7.96 3.80 -7.76
C SER A 12 8.07 2.82 -6.58
N SER A 13 7.52 3.18 -5.41
CA SER A 13 7.56 2.31 -4.23
C SER A 13 6.66 1.10 -4.40
N GLN A 14 7.22 -0.06 -4.07
CA GLN A 14 6.53 -1.35 -4.06
C GLN A 14 6.77 -2.03 -2.72
N PHE A 15 5.72 -2.63 -2.16
CA PHE A 15 5.80 -3.41 -0.94
C PHE A 15 5.19 -4.79 -1.18
N THR A 16 5.78 -5.81 -0.56
CA THR A 16 5.22 -7.15 -0.58
C THR A 16 5.18 -7.71 0.83
N SER A 17 4.11 -8.42 1.16
CA SER A 17 3.98 -9.09 2.45
C SER A 17 3.06 -10.30 2.35
N SER A 18 3.30 -11.31 3.17
CA SER A 18 2.37 -12.43 3.33
C SER A 18 1.11 -12.04 4.09
N ASP A 19 1.19 -10.98 4.91
CA ASP A 19 0.11 -10.49 5.75
C ASP A 19 -0.40 -9.14 5.22
N LYS A 20 -1.69 -9.08 4.86
CA LYS A 20 -2.33 -7.85 4.38
C LYS A 20 -2.19 -6.71 5.37
N ASP A 21 -2.36 -6.99 6.66
CA ASP A 21 -2.32 -5.96 7.72
C ASP A 21 -0.92 -5.35 7.87
N VAL A 22 0.13 -6.17 7.70
CA VAL A 22 1.52 -5.71 7.68
C VAL A 22 1.78 -4.85 6.44
N LEU A 23 1.30 -5.28 5.28
CA LEU A 23 1.39 -4.50 4.05
C LEU A 23 0.71 -3.13 4.20
N MET A 24 -0.50 -3.09 4.75
CA MET A 24 -1.24 -1.84 4.93
C MET A 24 -0.58 -0.88 5.93
N ARG A 25 0.12 -1.40 6.94
CA ARG A 25 0.97 -0.59 7.81
C ARG A 25 2.16 0.04 7.05
N GLN A 26 2.80 -0.73 6.16
CA GLN A 26 3.88 -0.20 5.31
C GLN A 26 3.36 0.85 4.32
N VAL A 27 2.16 0.65 3.76
CA VAL A 27 1.50 1.65 2.89
C VAL A 27 1.20 2.92 3.66
N ALA A 28 0.65 2.84 4.87
CA ALA A 28 0.36 4.02 5.69
C ALA A 28 1.62 4.81 6.05
N ASP A 29 2.71 4.11 6.39
CA ASP A 29 4.00 4.73 6.70
C ASP A 29 4.62 5.39 5.45
N HIS A 30 4.57 4.70 4.32
CA HIS A 30 4.99 5.25 3.03
C HIS A 30 4.24 6.54 2.65
N LEU A 31 2.92 6.57 2.82
CA LEU A 31 2.13 7.76 2.55
C LEU A 31 2.57 8.94 3.42
N LYS A 32 2.97 8.68 4.67
CA LYS A 32 3.49 9.70 5.58
C LYS A 32 4.88 10.20 5.15
N GLU A 33 5.80 9.30 4.83
CA GLU A 33 7.18 9.66 4.51
C GLU A 33 7.35 10.24 3.10
N ALA A 34 6.77 9.58 2.09
CA ALA A 34 6.96 9.94 0.68
C ALA A 34 5.93 10.97 0.19
N HIS A 35 4.72 10.98 0.74
CA HIS A 35 3.62 11.84 0.29
C HIS A 35 3.16 12.87 1.35
N ASN A 36 3.82 12.95 2.51
CA ASN A 36 3.47 13.84 3.62
C ASN A 36 2.01 13.70 4.12
N VAL A 37 1.39 12.54 3.89
CA VAL A 37 0.04 12.25 4.35
C VAL A 37 0.12 11.81 5.81
N GLN A 38 0.02 12.78 6.72
CA GLN A 38 0.18 12.54 8.17
C GLN A 38 -0.85 11.56 8.75
N THR A 39 -2.07 11.56 8.20
CA THR A 39 -3.15 10.68 8.61
C THR A 39 -3.77 10.02 7.39
N ALA A 40 -3.35 8.79 7.10
CA ALA A 40 -4.03 7.97 6.11
C ALA A 40 -5.41 7.57 6.67
N THR A 41 -6.48 8.16 6.14
CA THR A 41 -7.84 7.84 6.57
C THR A 41 -8.19 6.41 6.17
N GLN A 42 -9.11 5.78 6.90
CA GLN A 42 -9.57 4.43 6.61
C GLN A 42 -10.15 4.32 5.19
N THR A 43 -10.77 5.39 4.68
CA THR A 43 -11.25 5.49 3.30
C THR A 43 -10.11 5.45 2.28
N LEU A 44 -9.03 6.21 2.51
CA LEU A 44 -7.87 6.22 1.62
C LEU A 44 -7.18 4.85 1.61
N LEU A 45 -6.97 4.26 2.78
CA LEU A 45 -6.37 2.93 2.90
C LEU A 45 -7.23 1.86 2.23
N GLY A 46 -8.56 1.90 2.41
CA GLY A 46 -9.47 0.97 1.74
C GLY A 46 -9.49 1.13 0.22
N TYR A 47 -9.38 2.37 -0.28
CA TYR A 47 -9.26 2.62 -1.72
C TYR A 47 -7.94 2.06 -2.28
N LEU A 48 -6.82 2.31 -1.60
CA LEU A 48 -5.50 1.81 -1.99
C LEU A 48 -5.44 0.28 -1.90
N GLU A 49 -6.07 -0.31 -0.89
CA GLU A 49 -6.22 -1.76 -0.78
C GLU A 49 -6.97 -2.33 -2.00
N THR A 50 -8.02 -1.66 -2.45
CA THR A 50 -8.86 -2.18 -3.55
C THR A 50 -8.22 -1.99 -4.93
N THR A 51 -7.48 -0.90 -5.13
CA THR A 51 -7.02 -0.48 -6.46
C THR A 51 -5.52 -0.69 -6.69
N CYS A 52 -4.71 -0.71 -5.62
CA CYS A 52 -3.25 -0.78 -5.71
C CYS A 52 -2.66 -2.04 -5.07
N VAL A 53 -3.47 -2.86 -4.38
CA VAL A 53 -3.01 -4.15 -3.85
C VAL A 53 -3.46 -5.28 -4.75
N THR A 54 -2.52 -6.14 -5.12
CA THR A 54 -2.80 -7.39 -5.82
C THR A 54 -2.52 -8.58 -4.91
N THR A 55 -3.39 -9.58 -4.99
CA THR A 55 -3.21 -10.88 -4.33
C THR A 55 -2.77 -11.89 -5.36
N THR A 56 -1.49 -12.26 -5.31
CA THR A 56 -1.00 -13.39 -6.10
C THR A 56 -1.18 -14.67 -5.29
N PRO A 57 -1.89 -15.68 -5.81
CA PRO A 57 -1.77 -17.02 -5.26
C PRO A 57 -0.34 -17.48 -5.51
N ASP A 58 0.39 -17.75 -4.43
CA ASP A 58 1.71 -18.37 -4.46
C ASP A 58 1.54 -19.73 -5.19
N ARG A 59 2.12 -19.84 -6.39
CA ARG A 59 1.97 -21.01 -7.27
C ARG A 59 3.22 -21.88 -7.21
#